data_AF-A0A378NQB0-F1
#
_entry.id   AF-A0A378NQB0-F1
#
_cell.length_a   1.000
_cell.length_b   1.000
_cell.length_c   1.000
_cell.angle_alpha   90.00
_cell.angle_beta   90.00
_cell.angle_gamma   90.00
#
_symmetry.space_group_name_H-M   'P 1'
#
loop_
_entity.id
_entity.type
_entity.pdbx_description
1 polymer ?
#
loop_
_entity_poly.entity_id
_entity_poly.type
_entity_poly.pdbx_seq_one_letter_code
_entity_poly.pdbx_strand_id
1 'polypeptide(L)' 'METVKSRFITAKEIAEDCNISISKAYELIREMNKEVEAMGKITLKGKINRHFYEKKINPTD' A
#
# COMPACT_ATOMS: atom_id res chain seq x y z
N MET A 1 22.80 6.07 8.81
CA MET A 1 21.89 5.45 9.80
C MET A 1 20.70 4.93 9.03
N GLU A 2 20.58 3.61 8.89
CA GLU A 2 19.44 3.01 8.17
C GLU A 2 18.17 3.19 8.99
N THR A 3 17.17 3.83 8.40
CA THR A 3 15.83 3.92 8.98
C THR A 3 15.09 2.64 8.64
N VAL A 4 14.63 1.91 9.67
CA VAL A 4 13.78 0.73 9.48
C VAL A 4 12.50 1.17 8.78
N LYS A 5 12.30 0.71 7.53
CA LYS A 5 11.07 1.00 6.78
C LYS A 5 9.86 0.41 7.52
N SER A 6 8.80 1.19 7.64
CA SER A 6 7.54 0.75 8.23
C SER A 6 6.96 -0.45 7.45
N ARG A 7 6.39 -1.41 8.20
CA ARG A 7 5.63 -2.56 7.64
C ARG A 7 4.38 -2.14 6.86
N PHE A 8 3.93 -0.91 7.04
CA PHE A 8 2.84 -0.30 6.29
C PHE A 8 3.37 0.87 5.46
N ILE A 9 2.87 0.98 4.24
CA ILE A 9 3.11 2.11 3.35
C ILE A 9 1.88 3.03 3.35
N THR A 10 2.11 4.33 3.43
CA THR A 10 1.05 5.35 3.50
C THR A 10 0.59 5.82 2.12
N ALA A 11 -0.56 6.48 2.06
CA ALA A 11 -1.03 7.11 0.82
C ALA A 11 -0.01 8.11 0.24
N LYS A 12 0.72 8.84 1.11
CA LYS A 12 1.74 9.79 0.68
C LYS A 12 2.91 9.08 -0.02
N GLU A 13 3.43 8.03 0.59
CA GLU A 13 4.52 7.24 -0.01
C GLU A 13 4.09 6.59 -1.33
N ILE A 14 2.87 6.04 -1.43
CA ILE A 14 2.35 5.49 -2.69
C ILE A 14 2.19 6.57 -3.76
N ALA A 15 1.71 7.76 -3.37
CA ALA A 15 1.54 8.87 -4.30
C ALA A 15 2.88 9.31 -4.90
N GLU A 16 3.93 9.35 -4.08
CA GLU A 16 5.30 9.63 -4.51
C GLU A 16 5.87 8.49 -5.38
N ASP A 17 5.72 7.24 -4.96
CA ASP A 17 6.25 6.06 -5.65
C ASP A 17 5.63 5.85 -7.04
N CYS A 18 4.30 6.01 -7.14
CA CYS A 18 3.57 5.86 -8.40
C CYS A 18 3.45 7.16 -9.21
N ASN A 19 3.94 8.30 -8.69
CA ASN A 19 3.75 9.64 -9.27
C ASN A 19 2.28 9.96 -9.60
N ILE A 20 1.40 9.80 -8.60
CA ILE A 20 -0.05 10.03 -8.71
C ILE A 20 -0.54 11.00 -7.63
N SER A 21 -1.79 11.46 -7.76
CA SER A 21 -2.41 12.28 -6.72
C SER A 21 -2.60 11.50 -5.41
N ILE A 22 -2.54 12.22 -4.28
CA ILE A 22 -2.81 11.63 -2.95
C ILE A 22 -4.20 10.97 -2.90
N SER A 23 -5.20 11.57 -3.56
CA SER A 23 -6.55 11.03 -3.66
C SER A 23 -6.57 9.68 -4.37
N LYS A 24 -5.80 9.54 -5.46
CA LYS A 24 -5.68 8.28 -6.18
C LYS A 24 -4.95 7.21 -5.36
N ALA A 25 -3.94 7.60 -4.59
CA ALA A 25 -3.28 6.67 -3.66
C ALA A 25 -4.25 6.15 -2.57
N TYR A 26 -5.14 7.00 -2.05
CA TYR A 26 -6.19 6.54 -1.13
C TYR A 26 -7.21 5.60 -1.79
N GLU A 27 -7.56 5.81 -3.06
CA GLU A 27 -8.39 4.86 -3.83
C GLU A 27 -7.71 3.49 -3.92
N LEU A 28 -6.45 3.45 -4.34
CA LEU A 28 -5.66 2.22 -4.44
C LEU A 28 -5.56 1.50 -3.09
N ILE A 29 -5.30 2.22 -2.00
CA ILE A 29 -5.25 1.63 -0.65
C ILE A 29 -6.60 1.00 -0.28
N ARG A 30 -7.73 1.64 -0.61
CA ARG A 30 -9.06 1.08 -0.32
C ARG A 30 -9.31 -0.20 -1.12
N GLU A 31 -8.92 -0.24 -2.38
CA GLU A 31 -9.06 -1.43 -3.23
C GLU A 31 -8.18 -2.58 -2.72
N MET A 32 -6.90 -2.32 -2.46
CA MET A 32 -5.97 -3.32 -1.92
C MET A 32 -6.38 -3.81 -0.53
N ASN A 33 -6.85 -2.93 0.36
CA ASN A 33 -7.33 -3.36 1.67
C ASN A 33 -8.56 -4.27 1.56
N LYS A 34 -9.47 -4.06 0.59
CA LYS A 34 -10.57 -5.00 0.36
C LYS A 34 -10.07 -6.40 -0.02
N GLU A 35 -9.02 -6.49 -0.84
CA GLU A 35 -8.39 -7.77 -1.18
C GLU A 35 -7.76 -8.44 0.05
N VAL A 36 -7.05 -7.66 0.87
CA VAL A 36 -6.41 -8.16 2.10
C VAL A 36 -7.45 -8.61 3.13
N GLU A 37 -8.55 -7.88 3.30
CA GLU A 37 -9.71 -8.26 4.12
C GLU A 37 -10.34 -9.56 3.62
N ALA A 38 -10.50 -9.72 2.31
CA ALA A 38 -11.03 -10.94 1.70
C ALA A 38 -10.10 -12.16 1.94
N MET A 39 -8.81 -11.95 2.16
CA MET A 39 -7.85 -12.99 2.59
C MET A 39 -7.92 -13.29 4.10
N GLY A 40 -8.84 -12.68 4.85
CA GLY A 40 -8.97 -12.83 6.30
C GLY A 40 -7.88 -12.11 7.10
N LYS A 41 -7.20 -11.13 6.51
CA LYS A 41 -6.10 -10.39 7.14
C LYS A 41 -6.57 -9.01 7.62
N ILE A 42 -5.81 -8.47 8.59
CA ILE A 42 -6.06 -7.12 9.11
C ILE A 42 -5.64 -6.03 8.11
N THR A 43 -6.39 -4.93 8.12
CA THR A 43 -6.14 -3.73 7.31
C THR A 43 -6.21 -2.49 8.18
N LEU A 44 -5.67 -1.39 7.67
CA LEU A 44 -5.67 -0.10 8.36
C LEU A 44 -6.09 1.00 7.39
N LYS A 45 -7.00 1.88 7.79
CA LYS A 45 -7.40 3.00 6.94
C LYS A 45 -6.20 3.91 6.65
N GLY A 46 -6.06 4.30 5.38
CA GLY A 46 -5.03 5.22 4.90
C GLY A 46 -3.62 4.65 4.75
N LYS A 47 -3.43 3.34 4.98
CA LYS A 47 -2.18 2.62 4.72
C LYS A 47 -2.45 1.18 4.32
N ILE A 48 -1.47 0.51 3.73
CA ILE A 48 -1.55 -0.89 3.29
C ILE A 48 -0.27 -1.61 3.73
N ASN A 49 -0.34 -2.93 3.92
CA ASN A 49 0.87 -3.72 4.18
C ASN A 49 1.87 -3.51 3.01
N ARG A 50 3.09 -3.09 3.34
CA ARG A 50 4.10 -2.72 2.34
C ARG A 50 4.44 -3.89 1.42
N HIS A 51 4.62 -5.08 1.98
CA HIS A 51 4.95 -6.27 1.20
C HIS A 51 3.82 -6.65 0.24
N PHE A 52 2.56 -6.54 0.66
CA PHE A 52 1.41 -6.76 -0.24
C PHE A 52 1.40 -5.75 -1.39
N TYR A 53 1.63 -4.48 -1.10
CA TYR A 53 1.71 -3.43 -2.13
C TYR A 53 2.86 -3.68 -3.12
N GLU A 54 4.08 -3.92 -2.63
CA GLU A 54 5.26 -4.18 -3.47
C GLU A 54 5.04 -5.39 -4.38
N LYS A 55 4.44 -6.46 -3.86
CA LYS A 55 4.06 -7.63 -4.65
C LYS A 55 3.00 -7.33 -5.72
N LYS A 56 2.02 -6.48 -5.40
CA LYS A 56 0.92 -6.15 -6.31
C LYS A 56 1.36 -5.29 -7.50
N ILE A 57 2.36 -4.43 -7.30
CA ILE A 57 2.85 -3.50 -8.33
C ILE A 57 4.01 -4.06 -9.16
N ASN A 58 4.75 -5.03 -8.64
CA ASN A 58 5.85 -5.66 -9.38
C ASN A 58 5.28 -6.69 -10.38
N PRO A 59 5.50 -6.51 -11.69
CA PRO A 59 4.94 -7.38 -12.72
C PRO A 59 5.65 -8.74 -12.86
N THR A 60 6.62 -9.06 -12.00
CA THR A 60 7.54 -10.21 -12.16
C THR A 60 7.48 -11.22 -11.00
N ASP A 61 6.40 -11.24 -10.21
CA ASP A 61 6.11 -12.33 -9.26
C ASP A 61 5.57 -13.61 -9.94
#